data_AF-A0A5E4QF92-F1
#
_entry.id   AF-A0A5E4QF92-F1
#
_cell.length_a   1.000
_cell.length_b   1.000
_cell.length_c   1.000
_cell.angle_alpha   90.00
_cell.angle_beta   90.00
_cell.angle_gamma   90.00
#
_symmetry.space_group_name_H-M   'P 1'
#
loop_
_entity.id
_entity.type
_entity.pdbx_description
1 polymer ?
#
loop_
_entity_poly.entity_id
_entity_poly.type
_entity_poly.pdbx_seq_one_letter_code
_entity_poly.pdbx_strand_id
1 'polypeptide(L)'
;MKAFRKERALKPFKVIVYGPPIVGKTTLSKLISDAYGLMYISPETVVDDIIDDLTWRIHHWEEGEFAALATAPQTGEEEDPAPADSEDDQVEEEGAQETARQTLASLLAGRVPTEEELIGYLRQRLLCHEARNKGWVLDGFPVTLGQCSMLFDKGDEQDSDVEEENNEEQFDEDVELYSNVLKKILPDIVVSLEATDDFVCDKAMRDQNNDSRLDEEVVLKRLNEFRTNDGRDVSPLNFFDELDIHPLIVPVKDNTDYSMKASYAAVALRMGRPCRYGKLMDRIEAAEKKERKELEAMRVKEEKALKELEKMMQEEREDKMEYWLYALMQEEEEAALAAAGEPMRNYLINHIFPTLTPALLEAEYLFKLNPTGKMLEPGYNLQAEKLLGKIKILDDALKDLDIKIDPLLPPECEVEDPKPHTINPMSAL
;
A
#
# COMPACT_ATOMS: atom_id res chain seq x y z
N MET A 1 -28.93 31.62 -7.62
CA MET A 1 -27.88 31.15 -6.68
C MET A 1 -28.48 30.56 -5.39
N LYS A 2 -29.31 31.31 -4.63
CA LYS A 2 -29.88 30.85 -3.33
C LYS A 2 -30.69 29.53 -3.45
N ALA A 3 -31.50 29.36 -4.50
CA ALA A 3 -32.26 28.12 -4.76
C ALA A 3 -31.37 26.89 -4.99
N PHE A 4 -30.28 27.02 -5.75
CA PHE A 4 -29.32 25.94 -6.03
C PHE A 4 -28.54 25.50 -4.78
N ARG A 5 -28.25 26.44 -3.86
CA ARG A 5 -27.63 26.13 -2.56
C ARG A 5 -28.57 25.32 -1.66
N LYS A 6 -29.86 25.68 -1.63
CA LYS A 6 -30.89 25.04 -0.80
C LYS A 6 -31.24 23.63 -1.29
N GLU A 7 -31.30 23.43 -2.60
CA GLU A 7 -31.62 22.13 -3.23
C GLU A 7 -30.48 21.09 -3.09
N ARG A 8 -29.24 21.55 -2.91
CA ARG A 8 -28.05 20.71 -2.75
C ARG A 8 -27.45 20.69 -1.34
N ALA A 9 -28.11 21.33 -0.37
CA ALA A 9 -27.63 21.50 1.01
C ALA A 9 -26.18 22.03 1.10
N LEU A 10 -25.79 22.91 0.17
CA LEU A 10 -24.45 23.52 0.13
C LEU A 10 -24.41 24.68 1.12
N LYS A 11 -24.03 24.39 2.38
CA LYS A 11 -23.74 25.43 3.38
C LYS A 11 -22.27 25.83 3.25
N PRO A 12 -21.93 27.07 2.87
CA PRO A 12 -20.56 27.53 2.87
C PRO A 12 -20.09 27.59 4.33
N PHE A 13 -19.11 26.79 4.69
CA PHE A 13 -18.54 26.80 6.04
C PHE A 13 -17.38 27.78 6.11
N LYS A 14 -17.38 28.61 7.14
CA LYS A 14 -16.30 29.54 7.46
C LYS A 14 -15.58 29.04 8.71
N VAL A 15 -14.33 28.61 8.57
CA VAL A 15 -13.58 27.93 9.64
C VAL A 15 -12.26 28.65 9.91
N ILE A 16 -11.95 28.89 11.19
CA ILE A 16 -10.65 29.39 11.62
C ILE A 16 -9.93 28.30 12.40
N VAL A 17 -8.65 28.08 12.12
CA VAL A 17 -7.80 27.14 12.86
C VAL A 17 -6.75 27.91 13.64
N TYR A 18 -6.93 27.94 14.96
CA TYR A 18 -6.06 28.57 15.95
C TYR A 18 -5.27 27.51 16.75
N GLY A 19 -4.11 27.90 17.27
CA GLY A 19 -3.29 27.05 18.15
C GLY A 19 -1.78 27.30 18.06
N PRO A 20 -0.97 26.61 18.87
CA PRO A 20 0.48 26.80 18.93
C PRO A 20 1.19 26.49 17.60
N PRO A 21 2.40 27.05 17.37
CA PRO A 21 3.20 26.74 16.19
C PRO A 21 3.52 25.24 16.09
N ILE A 22 3.71 24.73 14.86
CA ILE A 22 4.14 23.34 14.56
C ILE A 22 3.14 22.23 14.94
N VAL A 23 2.07 22.51 15.69
CA VAL A 23 1.04 21.51 16.08
C VAL A 23 0.41 20.77 14.89
N GLY A 24 0.35 21.39 13.72
CA GLY A 24 -0.21 20.81 12.49
C GLY A 24 -1.45 21.53 11.98
N LYS A 25 -1.59 22.82 12.31
CA LYS A 25 -2.69 23.68 11.83
C LYS A 25 -2.83 23.62 10.31
N THR A 26 -1.74 23.83 9.58
CA THR A 26 -1.70 23.73 8.11
C THR A 26 -2.15 22.38 7.58
N THR A 27 -1.72 21.28 8.23
CA THR A 27 -2.16 19.93 7.85
C THR A 27 -3.67 19.78 8.03
N LEU A 28 -4.21 20.22 9.18
CA LEU A 28 -5.64 20.18 9.46
C LEU A 28 -6.45 21.06 8.50
N SER A 29 -6.00 22.30 8.27
CA SER A 29 -6.65 23.27 7.38
C SER A 29 -6.72 22.75 5.95
N LYS A 30 -5.64 22.14 5.43
CA LYS A 30 -5.62 21.48 4.11
C LYS A 30 -6.58 20.29 4.05
N LEU A 31 -6.60 19.44 5.07
CA LEU A 31 -7.53 18.30 5.15
C LEU A 31 -9.00 18.74 5.14
N ILE A 32 -9.33 19.80 5.88
CA ILE A 32 -10.69 20.37 5.89
C ILE A 32 -11.02 20.98 4.52
N SER A 33 -10.09 21.75 3.94
CA SER A 33 -10.24 22.33 2.61
C SER A 33 -10.53 21.26 1.55
N ASP A 34 -9.77 20.17 1.54
CA ASP A 34 -9.93 19.09 0.58
C ASP A 34 -11.23 18.29 0.80
N ALA A 35 -11.55 17.99 2.05
CA ALA A 35 -12.72 17.17 2.37
C ALA A 35 -14.04 17.91 2.13
N TYR A 36 -14.09 19.20 2.47
CA TYR A 36 -15.28 20.03 2.34
C TYR A 36 -15.30 20.88 1.08
N GLY A 37 -14.23 20.89 0.26
CA GLY A 37 -14.14 21.73 -0.93
C GLY A 37 -14.13 23.23 -0.64
N LEU A 38 -13.64 23.62 0.54
CA LEU A 38 -13.53 25.01 0.98
C LEU A 38 -12.29 25.66 0.34
N MET A 39 -12.24 26.99 0.38
CA MET A 39 -11.04 27.73 0.01
C MET A 39 -10.03 27.71 1.16
N TYR A 40 -8.82 27.25 0.92
CA TYR A 40 -7.72 27.37 1.86
C TYR A 40 -7.12 28.78 1.78
N ILE A 41 -7.06 29.47 2.92
CA ILE A 41 -6.50 30.83 3.03
C ILE A 41 -5.46 30.82 4.14
N SER A 42 -4.22 31.14 3.80
CA SER A 42 -3.17 31.48 4.77
C SER A 42 -2.56 32.85 4.42
N PRO A 43 -1.91 33.54 5.38
CA PRO A 43 -1.20 34.78 5.10
C PRO A 43 -0.22 34.66 3.93
N GLU A 44 0.47 33.52 3.82
CA GLU A 44 1.41 33.25 2.73
C GLU A 44 0.69 33.09 1.39
N THR A 45 -0.37 32.28 1.33
CA THR A 45 -1.10 32.09 0.06
C THR A 45 -1.79 33.36 -0.40
N VAL A 46 -2.22 34.21 0.53
CA VAL A 46 -2.84 35.51 0.22
C VAL A 46 -1.84 36.43 -0.47
N VAL A 47 -0.57 36.43 -0.05
CA VAL A 47 0.48 37.22 -0.71
C VAL A 47 0.69 36.75 -2.15
N ASP A 48 0.81 35.44 -2.36
CA ASP A 48 0.98 34.85 -3.69
C ASP A 48 -0.22 35.16 -4.60
N ASP A 49 -1.43 34.98 -4.06
CA ASP A 49 -2.69 35.27 -4.72
C ASP A 49 -2.81 36.75 -5.17
N ILE A 50 -2.32 37.69 -4.36
CA ILE A 50 -2.31 39.11 -4.71
C ILE A 50 -1.28 39.37 -5.81
N ILE A 51 -0.11 38.74 -5.75
CA ILE A 51 0.91 38.86 -6.80
C ILE A 51 0.30 38.39 -8.12
N ASP A 52 -0.39 37.26 -8.13
CA ASP A 52 -1.07 36.72 -9.31
C ASP A 52 -2.17 37.67 -9.81
N ASP A 53 -3.03 38.18 -8.91
CA ASP A 53 -4.09 39.13 -9.26
C ASP A 53 -3.54 40.43 -9.84
N LEU A 54 -2.51 41.02 -9.22
CA LEU A 54 -1.88 42.26 -9.67
C LEU A 54 -1.18 42.03 -11.02
N THR A 55 -0.49 40.91 -11.17
CA THR A 55 0.17 40.54 -12.43
C THR A 55 -0.87 40.40 -13.55
N TRP A 56 -1.99 39.74 -13.25
CA TRP A 56 -3.10 39.59 -14.18
C TRP A 56 -3.68 40.96 -14.56
N ARG A 57 -3.98 41.83 -13.58
CA ARG A 57 -4.50 43.19 -13.85
C ARG A 57 -3.54 44.00 -14.72
N ILE A 58 -2.25 43.98 -14.43
CA ILE A 58 -1.24 44.73 -15.19
C ILE A 58 -1.13 44.24 -16.63
N HIS A 59 -1.14 42.92 -16.85
CA HIS A 59 -1.16 42.36 -18.20
C HIS A 59 -2.40 42.80 -18.99
N HIS A 60 -3.58 42.77 -18.36
CA HIS A 60 -4.84 43.14 -19.02
C HIS A 60 -4.96 44.65 -19.26
N TRP A 61 -4.29 45.48 -18.44
CA TRP A 61 -4.15 46.91 -18.72
C TRP A 61 -3.20 47.18 -19.87
N GLU A 62 -2.11 46.42 -20.00
CA GLU A 62 -1.14 46.57 -21.09
C GLU A 62 -1.67 46.10 -22.46
N GLU A 63 -2.54 45.10 -22.46
CA GLU A 63 -3.23 44.62 -23.67
C GLU A 63 -4.45 45.49 -24.06
N GLY A 64 -4.86 46.44 -23.20
CA GLY A 64 -5.99 47.35 -23.45
C GLY A 64 -7.37 46.71 -23.34
N GLU A 65 -7.48 45.48 -22.80
CA GLU A 65 -8.74 44.74 -22.70
C GLU A 65 -9.65 45.23 -21.56
N PHE A 66 -9.11 45.96 -20.57
CA PHE A 66 -9.90 46.46 -19.44
C PHE A 66 -10.90 47.56 -19.83
N ALA A 67 -10.61 48.34 -20.88
CA ALA A 67 -11.53 49.34 -21.44
C ALA A 67 -12.79 48.69 -22.06
N ALA A 68 -12.73 47.42 -22.44
CA ALA A 68 -13.86 46.69 -23.03
C ALA A 68 -14.75 45.99 -21.99
N LEU A 69 -14.26 45.72 -20.77
CA LEU A 69 -15.06 45.07 -19.73
C LEU A 69 -15.94 46.05 -18.93
N ALA A 70 -15.61 47.34 -18.94
CA ALA A 70 -16.48 48.39 -18.38
C ALA A 70 -17.77 48.61 -19.19
N THR A 71 -17.91 47.99 -20.38
CA THR A 71 -19.04 48.16 -21.31
C THR A 71 -19.81 46.87 -21.61
N ALA A 72 -19.74 45.85 -20.75
CA ALA A 72 -20.64 44.70 -20.86
C ALA A 72 -21.92 44.90 -20.00
N PRO A 73 -23.12 44.88 -20.63
CA PRO A 73 -24.36 45.37 -20.02
C PRO A 73 -24.86 44.42 -18.92
N GLN A 74 -25.11 44.95 -17.73
CA GLN A 74 -26.10 44.36 -16.85
C GLN A 74 -27.47 44.67 -17.43
N THR A 75 -28.22 43.60 -17.69
CA THR A 75 -29.53 43.61 -18.34
C THR A 75 -30.56 44.44 -17.56
N GLY A 76 -31.11 45.45 -18.24
CA GLY A 76 -32.50 45.89 -18.11
C GLY A 76 -32.78 46.99 -17.10
N GLU A 77 -32.62 48.25 -17.51
CA GLU A 77 -33.72 49.22 -17.68
C GLU A 77 -33.15 50.49 -18.34
N GLU A 78 -33.93 51.07 -19.25
CA GLU A 78 -33.56 52.23 -20.06
C GLU A 78 -33.51 53.49 -19.19
N GLU A 79 -32.37 54.19 -19.16
CA GLU A 79 -32.32 55.65 -18.97
C GLU A 79 -31.00 56.19 -19.56
N ASP A 80 -31.10 57.37 -20.19
CA ASP A 80 -30.14 58.01 -21.10
C ASP A 80 -28.64 57.95 -20.73
N PRO A 81 -27.72 57.69 -21.69
CA PRO A 81 -26.29 57.87 -21.46
C PRO A 81 -25.94 59.35 -21.58
N ALA A 82 -25.72 60.01 -20.44
CA ALA A 82 -24.96 61.25 -20.42
C ALA A 82 -23.49 60.95 -20.79
N PRO A 83 -22.83 61.77 -21.62
CA PRO A 83 -21.41 61.59 -21.92
C PRO A 83 -20.59 61.90 -20.67
N ALA A 84 -19.97 60.88 -20.08
CA ALA A 84 -18.96 61.04 -19.04
C ALA A 84 -17.62 61.42 -19.71
N ASP A 85 -17.51 62.70 -20.09
CA ASP A 85 -16.23 63.36 -20.32
C ASP A 85 -15.81 64.02 -19.00
N SER A 86 -15.03 63.32 -18.19
CA SER A 86 -14.26 63.87 -17.07
C SER A 86 -12.80 63.44 -17.22
N GLU A 87 -11.93 64.36 -17.66
CA GLU A 87 -10.48 64.18 -17.75
C GLU A 87 -9.83 63.87 -16.37
N ASP A 88 -10.57 64.01 -15.27
CA ASP A 88 -10.14 63.66 -13.91
C ASP A 88 -10.16 62.14 -13.62
N ASP A 89 -11.04 61.35 -14.26
CA ASP A 89 -11.14 59.90 -13.99
C ASP A 89 -9.95 59.11 -14.59
N GLN A 90 -9.40 59.56 -15.71
CA GLN A 90 -8.22 58.92 -16.33
C GLN A 90 -6.94 59.12 -15.50
N VAL A 91 -6.82 60.24 -14.79
CA VAL A 91 -5.65 60.54 -13.95
C VAL A 91 -5.67 59.73 -12.64
N GLU A 92 -6.86 59.49 -12.08
CA GLU A 92 -7.02 58.59 -10.92
C GLU A 92 -6.77 57.13 -11.29
N GLU A 93 -7.21 56.69 -12.48
CA GLU A 93 -7.01 55.32 -12.97
C GLU A 93 -5.52 55.03 -13.29
N GLU A 94 -4.80 56.00 -13.88
CA GLU A 94 -3.34 55.91 -14.07
C GLU A 94 -2.59 55.88 -12.72
N GLY A 95 -3.03 56.66 -11.72
CA GLY A 95 -2.46 56.63 -10.37
C GLY A 95 -2.71 55.31 -9.64
N ALA A 96 -3.90 54.72 -9.78
CA ALA A 96 -4.24 53.41 -9.25
C ALA A 96 -3.43 52.28 -9.93
N GLN A 97 -3.20 52.39 -11.23
CA GLN A 97 -2.37 51.46 -11.98
C GLN A 97 -0.89 51.54 -11.58
N GLU A 98 -0.37 52.76 -11.37
CA GLU A 98 1.01 52.98 -10.95
C GLU A 98 1.25 52.48 -9.52
N THR A 99 0.32 52.72 -8.60
CA THR A 99 0.39 52.17 -7.23
C THR A 99 0.30 50.65 -7.22
N ALA A 100 -0.56 50.05 -8.05
CA ALA A 100 -0.62 48.60 -8.21
C ALA A 100 0.71 48.00 -8.73
N ARG A 101 1.35 48.66 -9.70
CA ARG A 101 2.67 48.28 -10.21
C ARG A 101 3.76 48.41 -9.15
N GLN A 102 3.77 49.50 -8.38
CA GLN A 102 4.73 49.70 -7.30
C GLN A 102 4.55 48.68 -6.17
N THR A 103 3.31 48.34 -5.82
CA THR A 103 2.99 47.30 -4.84
C THR A 103 3.44 45.94 -5.34
N LEU A 104 3.15 45.57 -6.59
CA LEU A 104 3.64 44.32 -7.19
C LEU A 104 5.17 44.27 -7.15
N ALA A 105 5.84 45.33 -7.60
CA ALA A 105 7.31 45.40 -7.60
C ALA A 105 7.89 45.25 -6.18
N SER A 106 7.23 45.84 -5.19
CA SER A 106 7.62 45.72 -3.78
C SER A 106 7.45 44.29 -3.25
N LEU A 107 6.34 43.63 -3.58
CA LEU A 107 6.06 42.25 -3.18
C LEU A 107 7.01 41.26 -3.85
N LEU A 108 7.28 41.41 -5.16
CA LEU A 108 8.27 40.59 -5.89
C LEU A 108 9.70 40.80 -5.40
N ALA A 109 10.02 42.01 -4.92
CA ALA A 109 11.31 42.29 -4.28
C ALA A 109 11.47 41.62 -2.90
N GLY A 110 10.44 40.90 -2.42
CA GLY A 110 10.46 40.18 -1.16
C GLY A 110 10.18 41.06 0.05
N ARG A 111 9.56 42.24 -0.13
CA ARG A 111 9.09 43.05 1.00
C ARG A 111 7.95 42.31 1.70
N VAL A 112 8.07 42.14 3.01
CA VAL A 112 6.98 41.62 3.84
C VAL A 112 5.90 42.72 3.92
N PRO A 113 4.64 42.42 3.54
CA PRO A 113 3.55 43.38 3.66
C PRO A 113 3.37 43.78 5.13
N THR A 114 2.96 45.02 5.35
CA THR A 114 2.59 45.47 6.69
C THR A 114 1.33 44.74 7.16
N GLU A 115 1.13 44.68 8.48
CA GLU A 115 -0.01 44.00 9.07
C GLU A 115 -1.36 44.56 8.57
N GLU A 116 -1.44 45.87 8.40
CA GLU A 116 -2.63 46.57 7.88
C GLU A 116 -2.91 46.21 6.41
N GLU A 117 -1.88 46.20 5.55
CA GLU A 117 -1.98 45.77 4.15
C GLU A 117 -2.46 44.31 4.06
N LEU A 118 -1.85 43.41 4.84
CA LEU A 118 -2.21 42.00 4.89
C LEU A 118 -3.67 41.79 5.31
N ILE A 119 -4.14 42.51 6.34
CA ILE A 119 -5.54 42.44 6.78
C ILE A 119 -6.47 42.95 5.69
N GLY A 120 -6.15 44.06 5.03
CA GLY A 120 -6.93 44.58 3.90
C GLY A 120 -7.09 43.54 2.79
N TYR A 121 -6.00 42.87 2.42
CA TYR A 121 -6.05 41.82 1.40
C TYR A 121 -6.79 40.56 1.84
N LEU A 122 -6.64 40.16 3.09
CA LEU A 122 -7.42 39.06 3.69
C LEU A 122 -8.91 39.37 3.61
N ARG A 123 -9.34 40.59 3.97
CA ARG A 123 -10.74 41.01 3.86
C ARG A 123 -11.24 40.92 2.42
N GLN A 124 -10.48 41.43 1.46
CA GLN A 124 -10.82 41.35 0.04
C GLN A 124 -11.00 39.89 -0.42
N ARG A 125 -10.10 38.99 0.00
CA ARG A 125 -10.19 37.55 -0.32
C ARG A 125 -11.39 36.89 0.36
N LEU A 126 -11.68 37.20 1.62
CA LEU A 126 -12.83 36.65 2.34
C LEU A 126 -14.18 37.15 1.79
N LEU A 127 -14.20 38.35 1.22
CA LEU A 127 -15.39 38.95 0.59
C LEU A 127 -15.57 38.53 -0.88
N CYS A 128 -14.59 37.87 -1.49
CA CYS A 128 -14.69 37.46 -2.87
C CYS A 128 -15.87 36.50 -3.11
N HIS A 129 -16.39 36.51 -4.33
CA HIS A 129 -17.55 35.69 -4.69
C HIS A 129 -17.30 34.19 -4.47
N GLU A 130 -16.07 33.72 -4.67
CA GLU A 130 -15.72 32.33 -4.45
C GLU A 130 -15.76 31.94 -2.96
N ALA A 131 -15.16 32.75 -2.08
CA ALA A 131 -15.18 32.57 -0.62
C ALA A 131 -16.61 32.62 -0.07
N ARG A 132 -17.47 33.52 -0.57
CA ARG A 132 -18.90 33.59 -0.19
C ARG A 132 -19.73 32.39 -0.66
N ASN A 133 -19.33 31.75 -1.76
CA ASN A 133 -20.06 30.61 -2.34
C ASN A 133 -19.62 29.27 -1.77
N LYS A 134 -18.31 29.08 -1.59
CA LYS A 134 -17.72 27.82 -1.13
C LYS A 134 -17.53 27.80 0.37
N GLY A 135 -17.29 28.94 1.00
CA GLY A 135 -16.72 29.00 2.34
C GLY A 135 -15.19 28.93 2.29
N TRP A 136 -14.56 29.08 3.44
CA TRP A 136 -13.12 29.22 3.57
C TRP A 136 -12.60 28.63 4.88
N VAL A 137 -11.32 28.27 4.87
CA VAL A 137 -10.56 27.83 6.04
C VAL A 137 -9.36 28.75 6.19
N LEU A 138 -9.27 29.46 7.32
CA LEU A 138 -8.19 30.37 7.63
C LEU A 138 -7.16 29.67 8.52
N ASP A 139 -5.92 29.57 8.01
CA ASP A 139 -4.80 28.91 8.70
C ASP A 139 -3.89 29.91 9.41
N GLY A 140 -3.81 29.82 10.74
CA GLY A 140 -2.80 30.52 11.53
C GLY A 140 -2.98 32.04 11.67
N PHE A 141 -4.15 32.57 11.31
CA PHE A 141 -4.55 33.96 11.51
C PHE A 141 -6.02 34.01 11.94
N PRO A 142 -6.47 34.98 12.77
CA PRO A 142 -5.70 35.96 13.56
C PRO A 142 -4.97 35.33 14.76
N VAL A 143 -3.86 35.95 15.17
CA VAL A 143 -3.00 35.52 16.30
C VAL A 143 -3.20 36.41 17.53
N THR A 144 -3.64 37.65 17.33
CA THR A 144 -3.78 38.67 18.38
C THR A 144 -5.19 39.25 18.38
N LEU A 145 -5.70 39.66 19.55
CA LEU A 145 -7.02 40.31 19.67
C LEU A 145 -7.15 41.56 18.77
N GLY A 146 -6.09 42.37 18.63
CA GLY A 146 -6.09 43.52 17.74
C GLY A 146 -6.31 43.15 16.26
N GLN A 147 -5.77 42.00 15.83
CA GLN A 147 -5.99 41.48 14.47
C GLN A 147 -7.43 41.00 14.28
N CYS A 148 -8.03 40.38 15.30
CA CYS A 148 -9.45 40.02 15.26
C CYS A 148 -10.31 41.27 15.05
N SER A 149 -10.07 42.31 15.86
CA SER A 149 -10.80 43.57 15.74
C SER A 149 -10.66 44.15 14.34
N MET A 150 -9.45 44.31 13.81
CA MET A 150 -9.23 44.89 12.47
C MET A 150 -9.79 44.04 11.32
N LEU A 151 -9.71 42.71 11.42
CA LEU A 151 -10.18 41.81 10.36
C LEU A 151 -11.70 41.76 10.27
N PHE A 152 -12.38 41.75 11.42
CA PHE A 152 -13.84 41.57 11.49
C PHE A 152 -14.62 42.88 11.66
N ASP A 153 -13.95 44.01 11.87
CA ASP A 153 -14.60 45.32 11.99
C ASP A 153 -15.52 45.61 10.80
N LYS A 154 -16.65 46.25 11.05
CA LYS A 154 -17.62 46.64 10.03
C LYS A 154 -17.02 47.62 9.02
N GLY A 155 -16.19 48.56 9.48
CA GLY A 155 -15.61 49.61 8.63
C GLY A 155 -16.69 50.35 7.81
N ASP A 156 -16.36 50.71 6.56
CA ASP A 156 -17.27 51.36 5.60
C ASP A 156 -18.10 50.36 4.75
N GLU A 157 -17.93 49.07 4.98
CA GLU A 157 -18.60 48.02 4.20
C GLU A 157 -20.00 47.75 4.77
N GLN A 158 -21.04 48.11 4.02
CA GLN A 158 -22.41 47.79 4.42
C GLN A 158 -22.70 46.30 4.22
N ASP A 159 -23.29 45.66 5.24
CA ASP A 159 -23.98 44.38 5.10
C ASP A 159 -25.21 44.60 4.20
N SER A 160 -25.00 44.62 2.88
CA SER A 160 -26.02 44.89 1.85
C SER A 160 -27.15 43.84 1.75
N ASP A 161 -27.37 43.04 2.79
CA ASP A 161 -28.47 42.07 2.91
C ASP A 161 -29.40 42.44 4.09
N VAL A 162 -29.66 43.72 4.34
CA VAL A 162 -30.71 44.17 5.28
C VAL A 162 -32.12 43.98 4.69
N GLU A 163 -32.25 43.69 3.40
CA GLU A 163 -33.54 43.39 2.80
C GLU A 163 -33.76 41.87 2.75
N GLU A 164 -34.65 41.39 3.62
CA GLU A 164 -35.35 40.09 3.59
C GLU A 164 -34.85 38.94 4.49
N GLU A 165 -34.52 39.19 5.76
CA GLU A 165 -34.84 38.23 6.83
C GLU A 165 -35.69 38.89 7.92
N ASN A 166 -36.88 39.33 7.50
CA ASN A 166 -38.00 39.50 8.40
C ASN A 166 -38.56 38.08 8.67
N ASN A 167 -38.02 37.37 9.67
CA ASN A 167 -38.84 36.43 10.43
C ASN A 167 -38.18 35.98 11.75
N GLU A 168 -38.88 36.37 12.82
CA GLU A 168 -39.03 35.66 14.10
C GLU A 168 -37.87 35.76 15.10
N GLU A 169 -38.02 36.74 16.00
CA GLU A 169 -37.44 36.78 17.36
C GLU A 169 -35.90 36.85 17.47
N GLN A 170 -35.25 37.81 16.80
CA GLN A 170 -33.98 38.33 17.35
C GLN A 170 -34.32 39.23 18.54
N PHE A 171 -33.96 38.79 19.74
CA PHE A 171 -34.03 39.63 20.94
C PHE A 171 -33.24 40.91 20.68
N ASP A 172 -33.77 42.07 21.08
CA ASP A 172 -33.15 43.38 20.87
C ASP A 172 -31.69 43.46 21.41
N GLU A 173 -31.30 42.57 22.33
CA GLU A 173 -29.94 42.48 22.89
C GLU A 173 -28.89 41.92 21.89
N ASP A 174 -29.26 41.03 20.96
CA ASP A 174 -28.33 40.43 19.98
C ASP A 174 -27.97 41.41 18.84
N VAL A 175 -28.77 42.47 18.67
CA VAL A 175 -28.56 43.50 17.63
C VAL A 175 -27.37 44.40 17.97
N GLU A 176 -27.07 44.60 19.26
CA GLU A 176 -25.92 45.39 19.71
C GLU A 176 -24.59 44.62 19.57
N LEU A 177 -24.58 43.29 19.74
CA LEU A 177 -23.36 42.46 19.67
C LEU A 177 -22.67 42.49 18.30
N TYR A 178 -23.46 42.58 17.22
CA TYR A 178 -22.97 42.58 15.84
C TYR A 178 -22.91 43.98 15.21
N SER A 179 -23.14 45.06 15.98
CA SER A 179 -23.22 46.41 15.41
C SER A 179 -21.93 46.84 14.72
N ASN A 180 -20.79 46.35 15.24
CA ASN A 180 -19.44 46.73 14.84
C ASN A 180 -18.73 45.63 14.01
N VAL A 181 -19.44 44.57 13.61
CA VAL A 181 -18.81 43.37 13.03
C VAL A 181 -19.47 42.95 11.73
N LEU A 182 -18.69 42.56 10.71
CA LEU A 182 -19.22 42.07 9.43
C LEU A 182 -19.74 40.64 9.54
N LYS A 183 -21.07 40.48 9.54
CA LYS A 183 -21.73 39.16 9.57
C LYS A 183 -21.32 38.27 8.38
N LYS A 184 -21.04 38.87 7.23
CA LYS A 184 -20.60 38.14 6.02
C LYS A 184 -19.27 37.41 6.22
N ILE A 185 -18.34 38.00 6.96
CA ILE A 185 -16.98 37.46 7.17
C ILE A 185 -16.88 36.64 8.46
N LEU A 186 -17.86 36.69 9.36
CA LEU A 186 -17.77 35.94 10.62
C LEU A 186 -17.61 34.42 10.42
N PRO A 187 -16.71 33.77 11.18
CA PRO A 187 -16.55 32.32 11.13
C PRO A 187 -17.78 31.61 11.73
N ASP A 188 -18.14 30.46 11.17
CA ASP A 188 -19.14 29.58 11.76
C ASP A 188 -18.52 28.71 12.87
N ILE A 189 -17.23 28.37 12.74
CA ILE A 189 -16.52 27.46 13.62
C ILE A 189 -15.10 27.97 13.84
N VAL A 190 -14.71 28.10 15.10
CA VAL A 190 -13.33 28.37 15.52
C VAL A 190 -12.77 27.10 16.14
N VAL A 191 -11.65 26.60 15.64
CA VAL A 191 -10.98 25.39 16.14
C VAL A 191 -9.72 25.82 16.88
N SER A 192 -9.60 25.49 18.16
CA SER A 192 -8.39 25.71 18.96
C SER A 192 -7.68 24.39 19.18
N LEU A 193 -6.45 24.26 18.64
CA LEU A 193 -5.60 23.11 18.87
C LEU A 193 -4.76 23.30 20.13
N GLU A 194 -4.94 22.45 21.13
CA GLU A 194 -4.11 22.46 22.34
C GLU A 194 -3.01 21.41 22.24
N ALA A 195 -1.76 21.82 22.41
CA ALA A 195 -0.61 20.93 22.49
C ALA A 195 0.29 21.33 23.67
N THR A 196 1.04 20.36 24.19
CA THR A 196 2.09 20.61 25.19
C THR A 196 3.34 21.16 24.52
N ASP A 197 4.15 21.90 25.27
CA ASP A 197 5.39 22.46 24.74
C ASP A 197 6.37 21.34 24.35
N ASP A 198 6.41 20.26 25.14
CA ASP A 198 7.17 19.03 24.83
C ASP A 198 6.77 18.43 23.47
N PHE A 199 5.46 18.41 23.15
CA PHE A 199 4.96 17.91 21.87
C PHE A 199 5.47 18.74 20.70
N VAL A 200 5.44 20.07 20.86
CA VAL A 200 5.88 21.02 19.82
C VAL A 200 7.39 20.87 19.58
N CYS A 201 8.18 20.79 20.65
CA CYS A 201 9.63 20.59 20.58
C CYS A 201 9.99 19.22 19.96
N ASP A 202 9.38 18.14 20.41
CA ASP A 202 9.58 16.80 19.86
C ASP A 202 9.26 16.72 18.38
N LYS A 203 8.20 17.42 17.94
CA LYS A 203 7.79 17.47 16.54
C LYS A 203 8.77 18.28 15.70
N ALA A 204 9.23 19.43 16.19
CA ALA A 204 10.26 20.24 15.53
C ALA A 204 11.57 19.46 15.36
N MET A 205 12.00 18.67 16.35
CA MET A 205 13.21 17.84 16.26
C MET A 205 13.10 16.69 15.25
N ARG A 206 11.89 16.21 14.96
CA ARG A 206 11.65 15.07 14.06
C ARG A 206 11.49 15.46 12.60
N ASP A 207 11.06 16.68 12.30
CA ASP A 207 10.95 17.17 10.93
C ASP A 207 12.38 17.37 10.37
N GLN A 208 12.85 16.41 9.57
CA GLN A 208 14.17 16.42 8.91
C GLN A 208 14.26 17.41 7.73
N ASN A 209 13.21 18.18 7.49
CA ASN A 209 13.22 19.20 6.45
C ASN A 209 14.08 20.36 6.98
N ASN A 210 15.24 20.59 6.36
CA ASN A 210 16.16 21.71 6.61
C ASN A 210 15.53 23.08 6.24
N ASP A 211 14.33 23.37 6.73
CA ASP A 211 13.76 24.71 6.68
C ASP A 211 14.36 25.50 7.84
N SER A 212 15.07 26.59 7.54
CA SER A 212 15.55 27.56 8.54
C SER A 212 14.42 28.12 9.44
N ARG A 213 13.15 27.91 9.03
CA ARG A 213 11.94 28.26 9.80
C ARG A 213 11.67 27.34 11.00
N LEU A 214 12.33 26.18 11.06
CA LEU A 214 12.16 25.12 12.06
C LEU A 214 13.32 25.05 13.06
N ASP A 215 14.27 25.99 13.03
CA ASP A 215 15.33 26.08 14.03
C ASP A 215 14.72 26.16 15.44
N GLU A 216 15.23 25.32 16.36
CA GLU A 216 14.70 25.14 17.71
C GLU A 216 14.55 26.48 18.45
N GLU A 217 15.52 27.38 18.33
CA GLU A 217 15.48 28.71 18.94
C GLU A 217 14.33 29.58 18.41
N VAL A 218 14.06 29.51 17.09
CA VAL A 218 12.99 30.28 16.44
C VAL A 218 11.63 29.71 16.83
N VAL A 219 11.52 28.39 16.91
CA VAL A 219 10.29 27.70 17.34
C VAL A 219 9.98 28.03 18.79
N LEU A 220 10.95 27.95 19.69
CA LEU A 220 10.79 28.28 21.10
C LEU A 220 10.41 29.75 21.29
N LYS A 221 11.04 30.66 20.53
CA LYS A 221 10.68 32.08 20.56
C LYS A 221 9.23 32.30 20.14
N ARG A 222 8.80 31.74 19.01
CA ARG A 222 7.40 31.83 18.53
C ARG A 222 6.41 31.18 19.48
N LEU A 223 6.79 30.06 20.10
CA LEU A 223 5.94 29.39 21.09
C LEU A 223 5.77 30.27 22.34
N ASN A 224 6.85 30.88 22.82
CA ASN A 224 6.77 31.81 23.95
C ASN A 224 5.92 33.04 23.61
N GLU A 225 6.12 33.66 22.45
CA GLU A 225 5.28 34.77 21.94
C GLU A 225 3.80 34.38 21.86
N PHE A 226 3.51 33.17 21.40
CA PHE A 226 2.15 32.63 21.37
C PHE A 226 1.57 32.50 22.78
N ARG A 227 2.30 31.90 23.73
CA ARG A 227 1.84 31.69 25.12
C ARG A 227 1.67 33.01 25.89
N THR A 228 2.49 34.02 25.61
CA THR A 228 2.33 35.35 26.22
C THR A 228 1.08 36.07 25.70
N ASN A 229 0.77 35.89 24.41
CA ASN A 229 -0.39 36.51 23.78
C ASN A 229 -1.69 35.74 24.07
N ASP A 230 -1.60 34.43 24.32
CA ASP A 230 -2.71 33.55 24.72
C ASP A 230 -2.96 33.54 26.24
N GLY A 231 -2.64 34.64 26.93
CA GLY A 231 -2.98 34.83 28.33
C GLY A 231 -4.50 34.84 28.53
N ARG A 232 -4.97 34.48 29.74
CA ARG A 232 -6.40 34.30 30.06
C ARG A 232 -7.31 35.48 29.68
N ASP A 233 -6.77 36.69 29.66
CA ASP A 233 -7.55 37.91 29.44
C ASP A 233 -7.40 38.51 28.02
N VAL A 234 -6.45 38.04 27.20
CA VAL A 234 -6.10 38.67 25.90
C VAL A 234 -6.13 37.67 24.73
N SER A 235 -6.63 36.45 24.98
CA SER A 235 -6.71 35.44 23.93
C SER A 235 -7.64 35.88 22.80
N PRO A 236 -7.27 35.67 21.53
CA PRO A 236 -8.17 35.83 20.38
C PRO A 236 -9.49 35.07 20.52
N LEU A 237 -9.51 34.02 21.34
CA LEU A 237 -10.70 33.22 21.63
C LEU A 237 -11.78 34.02 22.37
N ASN A 238 -11.38 34.96 23.25
CA ASN A 238 -12.32 35.80 24.01
C ASN A 238 -13.18 36.66 23.08
N PHE A 239 -12.60 37.15 21.96
CA PHE A 239 -13.35 37.90 20.95
C PHE A 239 -14.47 37.07 20.30
N PHE A 240 -14.25 35.77 20.11
CA PHE A 240 -15.27 34.89 19.53
C PHE A 240 -16.32 34.47 20.57
N ASP A 241 -15.93 34.30 21.83
CA ASP A 241 -16.86 34.06 22.94
C ASP A 241 -17.80 35.25 23.15
N GLU A 242 -17.30 36.49 23.04
CA GLU A 242 -18.13 37.72 23.05
C GLU A 242 -19.13 37.78 21.90
N LEU A 243 -18.91 37.03 20.82
CA LEU A 243 -19.79 36.94 19.65
C LEU A 243 -20.67 35.68 19.65
N ASP A 244 -20.73 34.97 20.78
CA ASP A 244 -21.39 33.66 20.99
C ASP A 244 -20.85 32.49 20.14
N ILE A 245 -19.68 32.66 19.53
CA ILE A 245 -19.01 31.64 18.73
C ILE A 245 -18.06 30.84 19.61
N HIS A 246 -18.57 29.78 20.22
CA HIS A 246 -17.83 28.93 21.14
C HIS A 246 -16.70 28.15 20.43
N PRO A 247 -15.42 28.35 20.78
CA PRO A 247 -14.30 27.64 20.20
C PRO A 247 -14.33 26.12 20.48
N LEU A 248 -14.04 25.32 19.47
CA LEU A 248 -13.85 23.88 19.60
C LEU A 248 -12.41 23.58 20.00
N ILE A 249 -12.22 23.25 21.28
CA ILE A 249 -10.91 22.87 21.82
C ILE A 249 -10.61 21.41 21.48
N VAL A 250 -9.52 21.17 20.75
CA VAL A 250 -9.08 19.85 20.31
C VAL A 250 -7.69 19.57 20.87
N PRO A 251 -7.56 18.65 21.86
CA PRO A 251 -6.26 18.29 22.41
C PRO A 251 -5.48 17.38 21.46
N VAL A 252 -4.24 17.76 21.18
CA VAL A 252 -3.29 17.01 20.35
C VAL A 252 -2.24 16.39 21.27
N LYS A 253 -2.44 15.12 21.63
CA LYS A 253 -1.57 14.39 22.58
C LYS A 253 -0.74 13.29 21.92
N ASP A 254 -1.18 12.77 20.78
CA ASP A 254 -0.60 11.57 20.18
C ASP A 254 0.42 11.92 19.09
N ASN A 255 1.72 11.73 19.39
CA ASN A 255 2.82 11.98 18.44
C ASN A 255 2.81 11.02 17.22
N THR A 256 1.95 10.00 17.23
CA THR A 256 1.84 9.00 16.16
C THR A 256 0.91 9.43 15.03
N ASP A 257 -0.01 10.37 15.29
CA ASP A 257 -1.06 10.74 14.35
C ASP A 257 -0.68 11.99 13.55
N TYR A 258 0.44 11.93 12.81
CA TYR A 258 0.91 13.03 11.95
C TYR A 258 -0.13 13.48 10.92
N SER A 259 -1.01 12.56 10.52
CA SER A 259 -2.14 12.84 9.63
C SER A 259 -3.29 13.61 10.28
N MET A 260 -3.20 13.97 11.57
CA MET A 260 -4.20 14.77 12.30
C MET A 260 -5.63 14.20 12.19
N LYS A 261 -5.77 12.87 12.05
CA LYS A 261 -7.06 12.21 11.78
C LYS A 261 -8.00 12.33 12.96
N ALA A 262 -7.50 12.17 14.18
CA ALA A 262 -8.29 12.36 15.40
C ALA A 262 -8.84 13.80 15.48
N SER A 263 -7.99 14.80 15.26
CA SER A 263 -8.39 16.20 15.26
C SER A 263 -9.40 16.52 14.16
N TYR A 264 -9.17 16.00 12.96
CA TYR A 264 -10.11 16.12 11.85
C TYR A 264 -11.46 15.49 12.16
N ALA A 265 -11.50 14.31 12.80
CA ALA A 265 -12.75 13.66 13.17
C ALA A 265 -13.58 14.49 14.18
N ALA A 266 -12.91 15.15 15.14
CA ALA A 266 -13.58 16.04 16.09
C ALA A 266 -14.20 17.26 15.38
N VAL A 267 -13.46 17.88 14.46
CA VAL A 267 -13.95 19.01 13.66
C VAL A 267 -15.09 18.57 12.73
N ALA A 268 -14.95 17.41 12.08
CA ALA A 268 -15.97 16.87 11.19
C ALA A 268 -17.26 16.51 11.95
N LEU A 269 -17.18 16.09 13.21
CA LEU A 269 -18.36 15.86 14.05
C LEU A 269 -19.16 17.15 14.27
N ARG A 270 -18.48 18.30 14.43
CA ARG A 270 -19.11 19.62 14.60
C ARG A 270 -19.61 20.20 13.28
N MET A 271 -18.84 20.06 12.20
CA MET A 271 -19.20 20.53 10.85
C MET A 271 -20.32 19.69 10.20
N GLY A 272 -20.45 18.43 10.60
CA GLY A 272 -21.37 17.48 9.99
C GLY A 272 -20.80 16.82 8.73
N ARG A 273 -21.66 16.28 7.88
CA ARG A 273 -21.18 15.56 6.68
C ARG A 273 -20.61 16.56 5.65
N PRO A 274 -19.44 16.28 5.04
CA PRO A 274 -18.90 17.14 4.00
C PRO A 274 -19.87 17.37 2.84
N CYS A 275 -19.95 18.62 2.41
CA CYS A 275 -20.78 19.01 1.28
C CYS A 275 -20.24 18.38 -0.01
N ARG A 276 -21.11 17.67 -0.74
CA ARG A 276 -20.76 16.98 -1.98
C ARG A 276 -20.68 17.96 -3.15
N TYR A 277 -19.55 18.67 -3.30
CA TYR A 277 -19.28 19.46 -4.51
C TYR A 277 -19.20 18.53 -5.73
N GLY A 278 -19.89 18.82 -6.82
CA GLY A 278 -19.94 17.92 -8.00
C GLY A 278 -18.56 17.55 -8.57
N LYS A 279 -17.60 18.49 -8.58
CA LYS A 279 -16.22 18.20 -9.02
C LYS A 279 -15.42 17.38 -7.99
N LEU A 280 -15.72 17.52 -6.71
CA LEU A 280 -15.16 16.68 -5.66
C LEU A 280 -15.77 15.29 -5.72
N MET A 281 -17.05 15.17 -6.07
CA MET A 281 -17.73 13.89 -6.35
C MET A 281 -17.06 13.16 -7.51
N ASP A 282 -16.74 13.82 -8.62
CA ASP A 282 -16.05 13.16 -9.74
C ASP A 282 -14.67 12.63 -9.32
N ARG A 283 -13.92 13.39 -8.49
CA ARG A 283 -12.61 12.97 -7.99
C ARG A 283 -12.71 11.84 -6.96
N ILE A 284 -13.66 11.93 -6.02
CA ILE A 284 -13.92 10.89 -5.01
C ILE A 284 -14.44 9.63 -5.68
N GLU A 285 -15.42 9.73 -6.57
CA GLU A 285 -15.98 8.59 -7.29
C GLU A 285 -14.93 7.93 -8.19
N ALA A 286 -14.05 8.71 -8.84
CA ALA A 286 -12.92 8.15 -9.59
C ALA A 286 -11.94 7.40 -8.68
N ALA A 287 -11.65 7.93 -7.48
CA ALA A 287 -10.79 7.29 -6.50
C ALA A 287 -11.41 6.01 -5.91
N GLU A 288 -12.66 6.06 -5.45
CA GLU A 288 -13.41 4.92 -4.94
C GLU A 288 -13.60 3.83 -6.01
N LYS A 289 -13.85 4.23 -7.27
CA LYS A 289 -13.96 3.29 -8.39
C LYS A 289 -12.63 2.63 -8.70
N LYS A 290 -11.50 3.34 -8.52
CA LYS A 290 -10.17 2.78 -8.68
C LYS A 290 -9.86 1.78 -7.54
N GLU A 291 -10.10 2.16 -6.30
CA GLU A 291 -9.90 1.31 -5.13
C GLU A 291 -10.78 0.05 -5.18
N ARG A 292 -12.06 0.20 -5.56
CA ARG A 292 -12.97 -0.94 -5.76
C ARG A 292 -12.46 -1.90 -6.82
N LYS A 293 -11.96 -1.39 -7.95
CA LYS A 293 -11.37 -2.22 -9.02
C LYS A 293 -10.12 -2.95 -8.55
N GLU A 294 -9.28 -2.30 -7.75
CA GLU A 294 -8.09 -2.93 -7.17
C GLU A 294 -8.46 -4.05 -6.19
N LEU A 295 -9.45 -3.80 -5.33
CA LEU A 295 -9.93 -4.78 -4.36
C LEU A 295 -10.64 -5.97 -5.03
N GLU A 296 -11.47 -5.72 -6.05
CA GLU A 296 -12.05 -6.77 -6.89
C GLU A 296 -10.97 -7.56 -7.65
N ALA A 297 -9.95 -6.89 -8.18
CA ALA A 297 -8.83 -7.56 -8.85
C ALA A 297 -8.02 -8.44 -7.89
N MET A 298 -7.82 -8.00 -6.65
CA MET A 298 -7.17 -8.80 -5.61
C MET A 298 -8.01 -10.02 -5.25
N ARG A 299 -9.32 -9.86 -5.05
CA ARG A 299 -10.24 -10.98 -4.78
C ARG A 299 -10.27 -12.00 -5.91
N VAL A 300 -10.31 -11.54 -7.16
CA VAL A 300 -10.27 -12.44 -8.33
C VAL A 300 -8.95 -13.20 -8.42
N LYS A 301 -7.82 -12.58 -8.04
CA LYS A 301 -6.52 -13.27 -7.97
C LYS A 301 -6.51 -14.33 -6.87
N GLU A 302 -7.02 -14.00 -5.68
CA GLU A 302 -7.13 -14.94 -4.55
C GLU A 302 -8.04 -16.13 -4.89
N GLU A 303 -9.21 -15.90 -5.49
CA GLU A 303 -10.11 -16.97 -5.91
C GLU A 303 -9.49 -17.86 -7.00
N LYS A 304 -8.71 -17.31 -7.92
CA LYS A 304 -7.97 -18.09 -8.92
C LYS A 304 -6.89 -18.94 -8.27
N ALA A 305 -6.12 -18.38 -7.34
CA ALA A 305 -5.09 -19.11 -6.61
C ALA A 305 -5.68 -20.26 -5.78
N LEU A 306 -6.83 -20.04 -5.13
CA LEU A 306 -7.54 -21.08 -4.39
C LEU A 306 -8.05 -22.20 -5.32
N LYS A 307 -8.61 -21.85 -6.49
CA LYS A 307 -9.07 -22.86 -7.48
C LYS A 307 -7.91 -23.65 -8.09
N GLU A 308 -6.77 -23.02 -8.33
CA GLU A 308 -5.56 -23.71 -8.81
C GLU A 308 -5.04 -24.68 -7.74
N LEU A 309 -4.99 -24.26 -6.48
CA LEU A 309 -4.61 -25.12 -5.37
C LEU A 309 -5.61 -26.29 -5.20
N GLU A 310 -6.91 -26.04 -5.32
CA GLU A 310 -7.92 -27.09 -5.24
C GLU A 310 -7.80 -28.11 -6.37
N LYS A 311 -7.50 -27.67 -7.60
CA LYS A 311 -7.22 -28.57 -8.73
C LYS A 311 -5.97 -29.41 -8.49
N MET A 312 -4.88 -28.81 -8.04
CA MET A 312 -3.66 -29.55 -7.69
C MET A 312 -3.94 -30.63 -6.63
N MET A 313 -4.76 -30.30 -5.61
CA MET A 313 -5.17 -31.26 -4.58
C MET A 313 -6.11 -32.34 -5.10
N GLN A 314 -6.92 -32.06 -6.12
CA GLN A 314 -7.78 -33.05 -6.80
C GLN A 314 -6.94 -33.98 -7.67
N GLU A 315 -6.06 -33.44 -8.50
CA GLU A 315 -5.11 -34.19 -9.34
C GLU A 315 -4.25 -35.13 -8.47
N GLU A 316 -3.69 -34.64 -7.36
CA GLU A 316 -2.97 -35.51 -6.42
C GLU A 316 -3.83 -36.64 -5.83
N ARG A 317 -5.12 -36.40 -5.62
CA ARG A 317 -6.04 -37.41 -5.07
C ARG A 317 -6.39 -38.44 -6.14
N GLU A 318 -6.60 -38.00 -7.37
CA GLU A 318 -6.84 -38.86 -8.53
C GLU A 318 -5.62 -39.73 -8.79
N ASP A 319 -4.41 -39.17 -8.84
CA ASP A 319 -3.15 -39.91 -8.99
C ASP A 319 -2.97 -40.96 -7.88
N LYS A 320 -3.23 -40.61 -6.63
CA LYS A 320 -3.16 -41.55 -5.49
C LYS A 320 -4.21 -42.66 -5.61
N MET A 321 -5.42 -42.33 -6.08
CA MET A 321 -6.50 -43.30 -6.30
C MET A 321 -6.17 -44.24 -7.46
N GLU A 322 -5.65 -43.73 -8.57
CA GLU A 322 -5.21 -44.51 -9.72
C GLU A 322 -4.08 -45.46 -9.33
N TYR A 323 -3.09 -44.96 -8.59
CA TYR A 323 -2.01 -45.80 -8.06
C TYR A 323 -2.54 -46.92 -7.15
N TRP A 324 -3.46 -46.60 -6.24
CA TRP A 324 -4.07 -47.60 -5.36
C TRP A 324 -4.89 -48.64 -6.13
N LEU A 325 -5.66 -48.21 -7.12
CA LEU A 325 -6.45 -49.10 -7.97
C LEU A 325 -5.54 -50.02 -8.80
N TYR A 326 -4.43 -49.49 -9.33
CA TYR A 326 -3.44 -50.27 -10.06
C TYR A 326 -2.78 -51.32 -9.17
N ALA A 327 -2.39 -50.96 -7.94
CA ALA A 327 -1.83 -51.89 -6.97
C ALA A 327 -2.83 -52.99 -6.60
N LEU A 328 -4.10 -52.64 -6.40
CA LEU A 328 -5.17 -53.61 -6.13
C LEU A 328 -5.36 -54.57 -7.31
N MET A 329 -5.36 -54.07 -8.54
CA MET A 329 -5.47 -54.89 -9.75
C MET A 329 -4.29 -55.87 -9.87
N GLN A 330 -3.07 -55.45 -9.56
CA GLN A 330 -1.90 -56.33 -9.53
C GLN A 330 -2.05 -57.43 -8.48
N GLU A 331 -2.52 -57.10 -7.28
CA GLU A 331 -2.75 -58.08 -6.21
C GLU A 331 -3.83 -59.10 -6.60
N GLU A 332 -4.92 -58.65 -7.25
CA GLU A 332 -5.95 -59.54 -7.79
C GLU A 332 -5.43 -60.44 -8.91
N GLU A 333 -4.63 -59.91 -9.84
CA GLU A 333 -3.98 -60.69 -10.91
C GLU A 333 -3.02 -61.74 -10.34
N GLU A 334 -2.17 -61.36 -9.38
CA GLU A 334 -1.26 -62.27 -8.69
C GLU A 334 -2.02 -63.36 -7.92
N ALA A 335 -3.09 -63.01 -7.22
CA ALA A 335 -3.95 -63.96 -6.51
C ALA A 335 -4.63 -64.94 -7.49
N ALA A 336 -5.13 -64.45 -8.63
CA ALA A 336 -5.73 -65.29 -9.67
C ALA A 336 -4.70 -66.26 -10.28
N LEU A 337 -3.47 -65.80 -10.55
CA LEU A 337 -2.37 -66.65 -11.01
C LEU A 337 -1.98 -67.68 -9.95
N ALA A 338 -1.92 -67.29 -8.67
CA ALA A 338 -1.60 -68.18 -7.57
C ALA A 338 -2.65 -69.29 -7.40
N ALA A 339 -3.94 -68.95 -7.51
CA ALA A 339 -5.06 -69.89 -7.48
C ALA A 339 -5.07 -70.81 -8.71
N ALA A 340 -4.78 -70.30 -9.90
CA ALA A 340 -4.64 -71.11 -11.11
C ALA A 340 -3.47 -72.12 -11.00
N GLY A 341 -2.38 -71.72 -10.34
CA GLY A 341 -1.23 -72.59 -10.06
C GLY A 341 -1.42 -73.53 -8.86
N GLU A 342 -2.45 -73.32 -8.04
CA GLU A 342 -2.73 -74.09 -6.82
C GLU A 342 -2.96 -75.60 -7.05
N PRO A 343 -3.78 -76.06 -8.01
CA PRO A 343 -3.98 -77.50 -8.22
C PRO A 343 -2.68 -78.21 -8.61
N MET A 344 -1.85 -77.59 -9.45
CA MET A 344 -0.55 -78.13 -9.86
C MET A 344 0.44 -78.15 -8.68
N ARG A 345 0.49 -77.07 -7.89
CA ARG A 345 1.34 -76.98 -6.69
C ARG A 345 0.94 -78.03 -5.66
N ASN A 346 -0.35 -78.21 -5.41
CA ASN A 346 -0.87 -79.23 -4.50
C ASN A 346 -0.56 -80.64 -4.98
N TYR A 347 -0.64 -80.89 -6.30
CA TYR A 347 -0.22 -82.17 -6.87
C TYR A 347 1.28 -82.44 -6.65
N LEU A 348 2.13 -81.46 -6.95
CA LEU A 348 3.57 -81.55 -6.72
C LEU A 348 3.90 -81.77 -5.24
N ILE A 349 3.27 -81.02 -4.33
CA ILE A 349 3.47 -81.11 -2.88
C ILE A 349 3.01 -82.46 -2.32
N ASN A 350 1.86 -82.97 -2.75
CA ASN A 350 1.29 -84.19 -2.17
C ASN A 350 1.87 -85.47 -2.76
N HIS A 351 2.27 -85.47 -4.04
CA HIS A 351 2.64 -86.70 -4.75
C HIS A 351 4.11 -86.77 -5.15
N ILE A 352 4.73 -85.65 -5.50
CA ILE A 352 6.09 -85.65 -6.06
C ILE A 352 7.13 -85.32 -4.99
N PHE A 353 6.95 -84.23 -4.24
CA PHE A 353 7.89 -83.80 -3.20
C PHE A 353 8.13 -84.82 -2.08
N PRO A 354 7.16 -85.59 -1.58
CA PRO A 354 7.43 -86.57 -0.52
C PRO A 354 8.43 -87.66 -0.94
N THR A 355 8.54 -87.92 -2.24
CA THR A 355 9.48 -88.90 -2.81
C THR A 355 10.76 -88.22 -3.30
N LEU A 356 10.63 -87.06 -3.93
CA LEU A 356 11.75 -86.33 -4.52
C LEU A 356 12.64 -85.66 -3.46
N THR A 357 12.06 -85.11 -2.39
CA THR A 357 12.81 -84.39 -1.35
C THR A 357 13.76 -85.33 -0.58
N PRO A 358 13.36 -86.54 -0.11
CA PRO A 358 14.29 -87.48 0.49
C PRO A 358 15.36 -87.97 -0.50
N ALA A 359 14.99 -88.24 -1.77
CA ALA A 359 15.94 -88.67 -2.78
C ALA A 359 16.98 -87.59 -3.12
N LEU A 360 16.59 -86.33 -3.19
CA LEU A 360 17.50 -85.19 -3.38
C LEU A 360 18.39 -84.97 -2.16
N LEU A 361 17.85 -85.10 -0.94
CA LEU A 361 18.64 -85.03 0.30
C LEU A 361 19.65 -86.17 0.41
N GLU A 362 19.27 -87.38 0.00
CA GLU A 362 20.16 -88.55 -0.04
C GLU A 362 21.24 -88.38 -1.12
N ALA A 363 20.88 -87.83 -2.29
CA ALA A 363 21.86 -87.46 -3.31
C ALA A 363 22.82 -86.38 -2.81
N GLU A 364 22.35 -85.33 -2.14
CA GLU A 364 23.20 -84.30 -1.53
C GLU A 364 24.14 -84.89 -0.46
N TYR A 365 23.65 -85.83 0.35
CA TYR A 365 24.47 -86.57 1.31
C TYR A 365 25.55 -87.41 0.62
N LEU A 366 25.21 -88.10 -0.47
CA LEU A 366 26.16 -88.85 -1.29
C LEU A 366 27.19 -87.95 -1.99
N PHE A 367 26.78 -86.75 -2.44
CA PHE A 367 27.72 -85.75 -2.99
C PHE A 367 28.67 -85.19 -1.92
N LYS A 368 28.21 -85.03 -0.66
CA LYS A 368 29.09 -84.67 0.47
C LYS A 368 30.09 -85.77 0.80
N LEU A 369 29.71 -87.05 0.66
CA LEU A 369 30.59 -88.20 0.88
C LEU A 369 31.54 -88.49 -0.30
N ASN A 370 31.20 -88.04 -1.50
CA ASN A 370 31.99 -88.22 -2.73
C ASN A 370 32.13 -86.89 -3.50
N PRO A 371 32.90 -85.91 -2.95
CA PRO A 371 32.99 -84.57 -3.52
C PRO A 371 33.67 -84.51 -4.90
N THR A 372 34.42 -85.55 -5.27
CA THR A 372 35.13 -85.64 -6.57
C THR A 372 34.43 -86.54 -7.58
N GLY A 373 33.30 -87.17 -7.23
CA GLY A 373 32.52 -88.04 -8.12
C GLY A 373 33.13 -89.42 -8.42
N LYS A 374 34.41 -89.66 -8.09
CA LYS A 374 35.15 -90.86 -8.50
C LYS A 374 34.67 -92.18 -7.91
N MET A 375 33.92 -92.17 -6.79
CA MET A 375 33.35 -93.43 -6.23
C MET A 375 32.33 -94.11 -7.15
N LEU A 376 31.88 -93.47 -8.23
CA LEU A 376 30.90 -94.01 -9.17
C LEU A 376 31.56 -94.66 -10.42
N GLU A 377 32.89 -94.65 -10.54
CA GLU A 377 33.59 -95.25 -11.69
C GLU A 377 33.64 -96.81 -11.57
N PRO A 378 33.26 -97.56 -12.62
CA PRO A 378 33.32 -99.03 -12.62
C PRO A 378 34.77 -99.53 -12.56
N GLY A 379 35.29 -99.77 -11.35
CA GLY A 379 36.68 -100.14 -11.09
C GLY A 379 37.32 -99.39 -9.92
N TYR A 380 36.63 -98.41 -9.36
CA TYR A 380 37.10 -97.66 -8.19
C TYR A 380 37.15 -98.54 -6.93
N ASN A 381 38.35 -98.71 -6.37
CA ASN A 381 38.54 -99.36 -5.07
C ASN A 381 39.24 -98.38 -4.12
N LEU A 382 38.55 -98.02 -3.02
CA LEU A 382 39.02 -97.05 -2.02
C LEU A 382 40.38 -97.45 -1.40
N GLN A 383 40.66 -98.75 -1.29
CA GLN A 383 41.95 -99.24 -0.79
C GLN A 383 43.07 -99.05 -1.83
N ALA A 384 42.76 -99.20 -3.11
CA ALA A 384 43.70 -99.01 -4.20
C ALA A 384 44.07 -97.54 -4.39
N GLU A 385 43.12 -96.59 -4.32
CA GLU A 385 43.44 -95.16 -4.44
C GLU A 385 44.24 -94.65 -3.24
N LYS A 386 43.94 -95.13 -2.02
CA LYS A 386 44.77 -94.85 -0.82
C LYS A 386 46.19 -95.41 -0.95
N LEU A 387 46.34 -96.61 -1.53
CA LEU A 387 47.65 -97.18 -1.83
C LEU A 387 48.38 -96.38 -2.92
N LEU A 388 47.69 -95.96 -3.99
CA LEU A 388 48.26 -95.15 -5.06
C LEU A 388 48.70 -93.76 -4.55
N GLY A 389 47.94 -93.17 -3.62
CA GLY A 389 48.33 -91.94 -2.94
C GLY A 389 49.59 -92.12 -2.10
N LYS A 390 49.71 -93.23 -1.36
CA LYS A 390 50.95 -93.58 -0.63
C LYS A 390 52.12 -93.86 -1.57
N ILE A 391 51.88 -94.50 -2.71
CA ILE A 391 52.88 -94.76 -3.75
C ILE A 391 53.33 -93.46 -4.40
N LYS A 392 52.44 -92.50 -4.66
CA LYS A 392 52.80 -91.17 -5.18
C LYS A 392 53.63 -90.36 -4.18
N ILE A 393 53.30 -90.42 -2.90
CA ILE A 393 54.12 -89.79 -1.85
C ILE A 393 55.52 -90.45 -1.82
N LEU A 394 55.60 -91.77 -2.00
CA LEU A 394 56.87 -92.49 -2.14
C LEU A 394 57.62 -92.15 -3.44
N ASP A 395 56.92 -91.94 -4.56
CA ASP A 395 57.48 -91.59 -5.87
C ASP A 395 58.00 -90.14 -5.89
N ASP A 396 57.31 -89.22 -5.23
CA ASP A 396 57.79 -87.85 -5.02
C ASP A 396 59.00 -87.85 -4.07
N ALA A 397 59.00 -88.66 -3.02
CA ALA A 397 60.17 -88.86 -2.16
C ALA A 397 61.36 -89.55 -2.88
N LEU A 398 61.10 -90.35 -3.91
CA LEU A 398 62.10 -90.98 -4.77
C LEU A 398 62.62 -90.02 -5.85
N LYS A 399 61.81 -89.09 -6.36
CA LYS A 399 62.26 -88.01 -7.27
C LYS A 399 63.17 -87.00 -6.59
N ASP A 400 63.02 -86.79 -5.28
CA ASP A 400 63.96 -85.99 -4.48
C ASP A 400 65.34 -86.67 -4.29
N LEU A 401 65.46 -87.98 -4.59
CA LEU A 401 66.69 -88.76 -4.61
C LEU A 401 67.09 -89.06 -6.07
N ASP A 402 67.78 -88.10 -6.69
CA ASP A 402 68.10 -88.01 -8.13
C ASP A 402 68.92 -89.21 -8.68
N ILE A 403 68.26 -90.35 -8.95
CA ILE A 403 68.84 -91.56 -9.55
C ILE A 403 68.21 -91.78 -10.93
N LYS A 404 68.99 -91.56 -12.00
CA LYS A 404 68.58 -91.81 -13.39
C LYS A 404 68.76 -93.27 -13.77
N ILE A 405 67.67 -93.96 -14.07
CA ILE A 405 67.67 -95.29 -14.70
C ILE A 405 66.98 -95.16 -16.06
N ASP A 406 67.71 -95.45 -17.14
CA ASP A 406 67.19 -95.38 -18.52
C ASP A 406 66.20 -96.53 -18.81
N PRO A 407 65.09 -96.26 -19.52
CA PRO A 407 64.05 -97.25 -19.80
C PRO A 407 64.43 -98.18 -20.96
N LEU A 408 64.43 -99.49 -20.69
CA LEU A 408 64.57 -100.57 -21.66
C LEU A 408 63.19 -100.97 -22.21
N LEU A 409 62.79 -100.45 -23.38
CA LEU A 409 61.82 -101.16 -24.23
C LEU A 409 62.05 -100.86 -25.73
N PRO A 410 62.12 -101.90 -26.59
CA PRO A 410 62.49 -101.81 -28.00
C PRO A 410 61.31 -101.44 -28.94
N PRO A 411 61.61 -101.01 -30.19
CA PRO A 411 60.65 -100.37 -31.10
C PRO A 411 59.77 -101.39 -31.86
N GLU A 412 58.71 -100.86 -32.48
CA GLU A 412 57.67 -101.54 -33.28
C GLU A 412 56.40 -101.94 -32.52
N CYS A 413 55.59 -100.93 -32.21
CA CYS A 413 54.14 -101.02 -32.39
C CYS A 413 53.61 -99.61 -32.70
N GLU A 414 53.65 -99.26 -33.99
CA GLU A 414 52.82 -98.18 -34.53
C GLU A 414 51.37 -98.67 -34.52
N VAL A 415 50.55 -98.09 -33.63
CA VAL A 415 49.10 -98.15 -33.74
C VAL A 415 48.64 -96.71 -33.94
N GLU A 416 48.07 -96.48 -35.12
CA GLU A 416 47.56 -95.21 -35.60
C GLU A 416 46.43 -94.67 -34.70
N ASP A 417 46.57 -93.44 -34.22
CA ASP A 417 45.52 -92.68 -33.55
C ASP A 417 44.48 -92.16 -34.59
N PRO A 418 43.18 -92.47 -34.46
CA PRO A 418 42.17 -91.73 -35.21
C PRO A 418 41.91 -90.36 -34.56
N LYS A 419 42.12 -89.32 -35.38
CA LYS A 419 41.91 -87.89 -35.12
C LYS A 419 40.47 -87.54 -34.69
N PRO A 420 40.28 -86.43 -33.95
CA PRO A 420 38.98 -86.02 -33.40
C PRO A 420 38.06 -85.41 -34.48
N HIS A 421 36.83 -85.89 -34.57
CA HIS A 421 35.77 -85.22 -35.33
C HIS A 421 35.03 -84.21 -34.43
N THR A 422 35.21 -82.94 -34.76
CA THR A 422 34.41 -81.80 -34.32
C THR A 422 33.04 -81.81 -35.01
N ILE A 423 31.96 -81.76 -34.22
CA ILE A 423 30.61 -81.49 -34.72
C ILE A 423 30.02 -80.34 -33.88
N ASN A 424 29.89 -79.18 -34.51
CA ASN A 424 28.97 -78.12 -34.09
C ASN A 424 27.59 -78.40 -34.69
N PRO A 425 26.52 -78.10 -33.96
CA PRO A 425 25.42 -77.40 -34.62
C PRO A 425 24.86 -76.27 -33.74
N MET A 426 25.00 -75.04 -34.22
CA MET A 426 23.95 -74.04 -34.03
C MET A 426 22.68 -74.52 -34.75
N SER A 427 21.53 -74.01 -34.30
CA SER A 427 20.23 -74.02 -34.99
C SER A 427 19.35 -75.26 -34.79
N ALA A 428 18.57 -75.24 -33.73
CA ALA A 428 17.13 -75.49 -33.82
C ALA A 428 16.43 -74.75 -32.66
N LEU A 429 15.68 -73.71 -33.05
CA LEU A 429 14.54 -73.04 -32.42
C LEU A 429 14.23 -73.30 -30.93
#